data_AF-A0A840RKN2-F1
#
_entry.id   AF-A0A840RKN2-F1
#
_cell.length_a   1.000
_cell.length_b   1.000
_cell.length_c   1.000
_cell.angle_alpha   90.00
_cell.angle_beta   90.00
_cell.angle_gamma   90.00
#
_symmetry.space_group_name_H-M   'P 1'
#
loop_
_entity.id
_entity.type
_entity.pdbx_description
1 polymer ?
#
loop_
_entity_poly.entity_id
_entity_poly.type
_entity_poly.pdbx_seq_one_letter_code
_entity_poly.pdbx_strand_id
1 'polypeptide(L)'
;MFKTRNLLTALVAAVALGGAVTAAFADDAAGGNPPPPPGHHMRGGPHGPHDGFFFKDLNLTDAQKAQIKQLMQANRANMKQEMDGMRASHQQEQALLFSPDYSDAKADQLAQADAQQMVAGRAARIKFQHQLYAVLTPAQQQQLQAKMKEREAKMEQWRAKHDQKGAAPQQ
;
A
#
# COMPACT_ATOMS: atom_id res chain seq x y z
N MET A 1 -0.29 -40.41 -24.11
CA MET A 1 0.95 -40.79 -23.40
C MET A 1 2.08 -39.90 -23.90
N PHE A 2 2.79 -39.24 -22.98
CA PHE A 2 3.99 -38.38 -23.11
C PHE A 2 3.86 -37.04 -23.88
N LYS A 3 4.47 -35.91 -23.49
CA LYS A 3 4.89 -35.27 -22.23
C LYS A 3 5.25 -33.82 -22.63
N THR A 4 4.87 -32.82 -21.83
CA THR A 4 5.14 -31.38 -22.02
C THR A 4 6.64 -31.05 -22.07
N ARG A 5 7.02 -29.99 -22.80
CA ARG A 5 8.32 -29.30 -22.63
C ARG A 5 8.13 -27.77 -22.69
N ASN A 6 8.15 -27.16 -21.51
CA ASN A 6 8.32 -25.72 -21.31
C ASN A 6 9.75 -25.31 -21.70
N LEU A 7 9.92 -24.21 -22.43
CA LEU A 7 11.20 -23.52 -22.61
C LEU A 7 10.99 -22.04 -22.26
N LEU A 8 11.42 -21.67 -21.05
CA LEU A 8 11.59 -20.28 -20.63
C LEU A 8 13.09 -19.99 -20.61
N THR A 9 13.55 -19.22 -21.58
CA THR A 9 14.92 -18.71 -21.65
C THR A 9 14.96 -17.36 -20.93
N ALA A 10 15.59 -17.30 -19.76
CA ALA A 10 15.90 -16.06 -19.06
C ALA A 10 17.30 -15.59 -19.48
N LEU A 11 17.41 -14.35 -19.95
CA LEU A 11 18.68 -13.70 -20.29
C LEU A 11 18.75 -12.40 -19.49
N VAL A 12 19.54 -12.39 -18.41
CA VAL A 12 19.84 -11.20 -17.62
C VAL A 12 21.25 -10.76 -18.00
N ALA A 13 21.35 -9.64 -18.73
CA ALA A 13 22.61 -8.98 -19.00
C ALA A 13 22.79 -7.83 -17.99
N ALA A 14 23.81 -7.97 -17.12
CA ALA A 14 24.29 -6.92 -16.26
C ALA A 14 25.32 -6.08 -17.03
N VAL A 15 25.14 -4.75 -17.05
CA VAL A 15 26.19 -3.81 -17.47
C VAL A 15 26.30 -2.74 -16.39
N ALA A 16 27.48 -2.69 -15.79
CA ALA A 16 27.89 -1.70 -14.81
C ALA A 16 29.10 -0.94 -15.36
N LEU A 17 28.99 0.38 -15.49
CA LEU A 17 30.06 1.39 -15.62
C LEU A 17 29.40 2.70 -15.11
N GLY A 18 29.92 3.51 -14.18
CA GLY A 18 31.29 3.85 -13.81
C GLY A 18 31.48 5.35 -14.10
N GLY A 19 31.55 6.22 -13.08
CA GLY A 19 31.85 7.64 -13.26
C GLY A 19 31.66 8.48 -12.00
N ALA A 20 32.76 8.77 -11.29
CA ALA A 20 32.82 9.62 -10.10
C ALA A 20 33.21 11.06 -10.49
N VAL A 21 32.59 12.07 -9.86
CA VAL A 21 33.16 13.41 -9.70
C VAL A 21 32.86 13.90 -8.28
N THR A 22 33.91 14.17 -7.50
CA THR A 22 33.89 14.79 -6.18
C THR A 22 33.95 16.30 -6.30
N ALA A 23 33.06 17.01 -5.60
CA ALA A 23 33.28 18.40 -5.22
C ALA A 23 32.90 18.56 -3.73
N ALA A 24 33.89 18.96 -2.94
CA ALA A 24 33.76 19.23 -1.52
C ALA A 24 33.43 20.72 -1.31
N PHE A 25 32.50 21.00 -0.41
CA PHE A 25 32.43 22.29 0.29
C PHE A 25 32.16 22.01 1.76
N ALA A 26 32.98 22.65 2.61
CA ALA A 26 32.98 22.54 4.04
C ALA A 26 32.04 23.56 4.70
N ASP A 27 31.57 23.10 5.86
CA ASP A 27 30.82 23.67 6.99
C ASP A 27 30.70 25.19 7.16
N ASP A 28 29.50 25.61 7.60
CA ASP A 28 29.38 26.63 8.64
C ASP A 28 28.23 26.28 9.60
N ALA A 29 28.36 26.75 10.83
CA ALA A 29 27.95 26.07 12.05
C ALA A 29 26.60 26.51 12.64
N ALA A 30 26.14 25.71 13.61
CA ALA A 30 25.32 26.07 14.77
C ALA A 30 23.87 26.53 14.56
N GLY A 31 22.93 25.64 14.87
CA GLY A 31 21.51 25.96 15.07
C GLY A 31 20.73 24.75 15.55
N GLY A 32 20.87 24.41 16.84
CA GLY A 32 20.18 23.28 17.46
C GLY A 32 18.67 23.50 17.57
N ASN A 33 17.89 22.53 17.10
CA ASN A 33 16.53 22.29 17.57
C ASN A 33 16.46 20.85 18.11
N PRO A 34 15.93 20.64 19.33
CA PRO A 34 15.74 19.32 19.90
C PRO A 34 14.71 18.50 19.11
N PRO A 35 14.81 17.16 19.13
CA PRO A 35 13.96 16.28 18.34
C PRO A 35 12.48 16.38 18.75
N PRO A 36 11.53 16.20 17.81
CA PRO A 36 10.09 16.21 18.12
C PRO A 36 9.73 15.11 19.14
N PRO A 37 8.68 15.30 19.96
CA PRO A 37 8.26 14.34 20.97
C PRO A 37 7.89 12.98 20.34
N PRO A 38 8.09 11.86 21.06
CA PRO A 38 7.78 10.52 20.57
C PRO A 38 6.25 10.33 20.46
N GLY A 39 5.70 10.62 19.28
CA GLY A 39 4.35 10.21 18.92
C GLY A 39 4.25 8.69 18.82
N HIS A 40 3.50 8.08 19.74
CA HIS A 40 3.21 6.66 19.75
C HIS A 40 2.50 6.18 18.46
N HIS A 41 3.15 5.20 17.80
CA HIS A 41 2.59 4.16 16.95
C HIS A 41 1.60 4.54 15.83
N MET A 42 2.13 4.77 14.63
CA MET A 42 1.68 4.03 13.44
C MET A 42 2.91 3.50 12.68
N ARG A 43 3.64 2.59 13.33
CA ARG A 43 4.63 1.73 12.65
C ARG A 43 3.88 0.71 11.79
N GLY A 44 3.33 1.16 10.67
CA GLY A 44 3.12 0.29 9.53
C GLY A 44 4.49 -0.09 9.01
N GLY A 45 4.96 -1.31 9.30
CA GLY A 45 6.14 -1.86 8.64
C GLY A 45 5.94 -1.91 7.12
N PRO A 46 6.84 -2.56 6.36
CA PRO A 46 6.74 -2.71 4.90
C PRO A 46 5.49 -3.46 4.39
N HIS A 47 4.53 -3.73 5.27
CA HIS A 47 3.22 -4.26 4.99
C HIS A 47 2.21 -3.21 5.43
N GLY A 48 1.66 -2.48 4.46
CA GLY A 48 0.54 -1.60 4.71
C GLY A 48 -0.57 -2.35 5.46
N PRO A 49 -1.34 -1.67 6.34
CA PRO A 49 -2.19 -2.29 7.35
C PRO A 49 -3.34 -3.16 6.84
N HIS A 50 -3.49 -3.35 5.53
CA HIS A 50 -4.72 -3.91 5.01
C HIS A 50 -4.65 -5.37 4.62
N ASP A 51 -3.73 -5.83 3.77
CA ASP A 51 -3.96 -7.15 3.13
C ASP A 51 -3.55 -8.35 4.00
N GLY A 52 -2.59 -8.19 4.91
CA GLY A 52 -2.16 -9.25 5.84
C GLY A 52 -3.01 -9.41 7.10
N PHE A 53 -3.87 -8.42 7.42
CA PHE A 53 -4.64 -8.44 8.67
C PHE A 53 -5.91 -9.29 8.57
N PHE A 54 -6.45 -9.49 7.37
CA PHE A 54 -7.72 -10.21 7.17
C PHE A 54 -7.64 -11.69 7.57
N PHE A 55 -6.48 -12.32 7.43
CA PHE A 55 -6.33 -13.77 7.68
C PHE A 55 -5.82 -14.10 9.08
N LYS A 56 -5.67 -13.11 9.96
CA LYS A 56 -5.32 -13.34 11.36
C LYS A 56 -6.45 -14.10 12.06
N ASP A 57 -6.06 -15.04 12.92
CA ASP A 57 -6.97 -15.83 13.75
C ASP A 57 -7.93 -16.77 12.98
N LEU A 58 -7.57 -17.18 11.77
CA LEU A 58 -8.29 -18.22 10.99
C LEU A 58 -7.68 -19.62 11.16
N ASN A 59 -6.73 -19.80 12.08
CA ASN A 59 -6.04 -21.08 12.34
C ASN A 59 -5.53 -21.74 11.04
N LEU A 60 -4.81 -20.96 10.23
CA LEU A 60 -4.28 -21.45 8.95
C LEU A 60 -3.31 -22.61 9.16
N THR A 61 -3.41 -23.62 8.30
CA THR A 61 -2.41 -24.71 8.25
C THR A 61 -1.10 -24.17 7.69
N ASP A 62 0.01 -24.87 7.94
CA ASP A 62 1.31 -24.44 7.44
C ASP A 62 1.38 -24.47 5.90
N ALA A 63 0.65 -25.40 5.27
CA ALA A 63 0.48 -25.43 3.82
C ALA A 63 -0.22 -24.17 3.30
N GLN A 64 -1.31 -23.74 3.94
CA GLN A 64 -2.02 -22.51 3.57
C GLN A 64 -1.14 -21.26 3.76
N LYS A 65 -0.40 -21.18 4.87
CA LYS A 65 0.56 -20.09 5.11
C LYS A 65 1.64 -20.03 4.02
N ALA A 66 2.17 -21.18 3.60
CA ALA A 66 3.16 -21.25 2.53
C ALA A 66 2.58 -20.75 1.19
N GLN A 67 1.36 -21.16 0.84
CA GLN A 67 0.67 -20.69 -0.37
C GLN A 67 0.40 -19.18 -0.34
N ILE A 68 -0.10 -18.66 0.78
CA ILE A 68 -0.31 -17.21 0.96
C ILE A 68 1.00 -16.44 0.83
N LYS A 69 2.11 -16.96 1.39
CA LYS A 69 3.43 -16.33 1.26
C LYS A 69 3.90 -16.29 -0.20
N GLN A 70 3.69 -17.36 -0.96
CA GLN A 70 4.02 -17.39 -2.39
C GLN A 70 3.17 -16.37 -3.18
N LEU A 71 1.87 -16.28 -2.91
CA LEU A 71 0.99 -15.29 -3.53
C LEU A 71 1.45 -13.85 -3.20
N MET A 72 1.80 -13.57 -1.95
CA MET A 72 2.35 -12.27 -1.53
C MET A 72 3.66 -11.93 -2.24
N GLN A 73 4.56 -12.91 -2.39
CA GLN A 73 5.82 -12.71 -3.11
C GLN A 73 5.58 -12.42 -4.59
N ALA A 74 4.67 -13.14 -5.23
CA ALA A 74 4.29 -12.92 -6.63
C ALA A 74 3.64 -11.54 -6.84
N ASN A 75 2.89 -11.04 -5.85
CA ASN A 75 2.23 -9.73 -5.94
C ASN A 75 3.13 -8.55 -5.52
N ARG A 76 4.34 -8.81 -5.02
CA ARG A 76 5.23 -7.77 -4.47
C ARG A 76 5.56 -6.66 -5.47
N ALA A 77 5.79 -7.00 -6.74
CA ALA A 77 6.08 -6.02 -7.78
C ALA A 77 4.90 -5.08 -8.01
N ASN A 78 3.67 -5.62 -8.07
CA ASN A 78 2.46 -4.82 -8.22
C ASN A 78 2.27 -3.87 -7.04
N MET A 79 2.45 -4.37 -5.80
CA MET A 79 2.34 -3.54 -4.60
C MET A 79 3.39 -2.41 -4.60
N LYS A 80 4.62 -2.71 -5.02
CA LYS A 80 5.67 -1.68 -5.14
C LYS A 80 5.28 -0.63 -6.16
N GLN A 81 4.80 -1.03 -7.33
CA GLN A 81 4.38 -0.11 -8.39
C GLN A 81 3.23 0.78 -7.93
N GLU A 82 2.23 0.23 -7.24
CA GLU A 82 1.12 1.01 -6.67
C GLU A 82 1.63 2.04 -5.64
N MET A 83 2.53 1.63 -4.74
CA MET A 83 3.14 2.56 -3.77
C MET A 83 3.97 3.66 -4.42
N ASP A 84 4.74 3.33 -5.45
CA ASP A 84 5.56 4.30 -6.15
C ASP A 84 4.68 5.28 -6.96
N GLY A 85 3.59 4.80 -7.56
CA GLY A 85 2.58 5.63 -8.22
C GLY A 85 1.94 6.63 -7.27
N MET A 86 1.49 6.18 -6.10
CA MET A 86 0.92 7.07 -5.07
C MET A 86 1.93 8.12 -4.58
N ARG A 87 3.21 7.74 -4.39
CA ARG A 87 4.25 8.70 -4.00
C ARG A 87 4.49 9.74 -5.09
N ALA A 88 4.54 9.31 -6.36
CA ALA A 88 4.75 10.21 -7.49
C ALA A 88 3.59 11.19 -7.65
N SER A 89 2.35 10.71 -7.58
CA SER A 89 1.14 11.53 -7.57
C SER A 89 1.19 12.59 -6.46
N HIS A 90 1.49 12.18 -5.23
CA HIS A 90 1.58 13.11 -4.11
C HIS A 90 2.69 14.15 -4.27
N GLN A 91 3.83 13.79 -4.85
CA GLN A 91 4.90 14.74 -5.16
C GLN A 91 4.47 15.74 -6.25
N GLN A 92 3.75 15.28 -7.28
CA GLN A 92 3.23 16.14 -8.33
C GLN A 92 2.16 17.09 -7.81
N GLU A 93 1.29 16.62 -6.92
CA GLU A 93 0.29 17.43 -6.23
C GLU A 93 0.96 18.54 -5.42
N GLN A 94 1.93 18.19 -4.55
CA GLN A 94 2.68 19.19 -3.79
C GLN A 94 3.42 20.19 -4.69
N ALA A 95 4.06 19.71 -5.76
CA ALA A 95 4.75 20.58 -6.70
C ALA A 95 3.79 21.55 -7.40
N LEU A 96 2.59 21.10 -7.77
CA LEU A 96 1.58 21.94 -8.40
C LEU A 96 0.99 22.96 -7.41
N LEU A 97 0.76 22.58 -6.16
CA LEU A 97 0.22 23.44 -5.11
C LEU A 97 1.11 24.65 -4.79
N PHE A 98 2.43 24.47 -4.82
CA PHE A 98 3.39 25.54 -4.52
C PHE A 98 3.99 26.19 -5.78
N SER A 99 3.55 25.78 -6.97
CA SER A 99 4.05 26.33 -8.23
C SER A 99 3.33 27.64 -8.58
N PRO A 100 4.06 28.68 -9.02
CA PRO A 100 3.44 29.87 -9.60
C PRO A 100 2.72 29.57 -10.93
N ASP A 101 3.01 28.43 -11.57
CA ASP A 101 2.44 28.00 -12.85
C ASP A 101 1.20 27.10 -12.68
N TYR A 102 0.48 27.25 -11.57
CA TYR A 102 -0.79 26.56 -11.35
C TYR A 102 -1.80 26.87 -12.47
N SER A 103 -2.58 25.85 -12.85
CA SER A 103 -3.79 26.03 -13.67
C SER A 103 -4.74 24.87 -13.39
N ASP A 104 -6.04 25.13 -13.45
CA ASP A 104 -7.07 24.10 -13.27
C ASP A 104 -6.88 22.93 -14.25
N ALA A 105 -6.49 23.21 -15.50
CA ALA A 105 -6.21 22.18 -16.49
C ALA A 105 -5.10 21.19 -16.06
N LYS A 106 -4.04 21.66 -15.37
CA LYS A 106 -2.97 20.79 -14.84
C LYS A 106 -3.46 19.98 -13.65
N ALA A 107 -4.28 20.59 -12.78
CA ALA A 107 -4.88 19.91 -11.64
C ALA A 107 -5.83 18.80 -12.10
N ASP A 108 -6.69 19.09 -13.08
CA ASP A 108 -7.61 18.12 -13.67
C ASP A 108 -6.86 16.97 -14.34
N GLN A 109 -5.76 17.26 -15.06
CA GLN A 109 -4.95 16.22 -15.68
C GLN A 109 -4.31 15.29 -14.65
N LEU A 110 -3.79 15.83 -13.54
CA LEU A 110 -3.25 15.04 -12.44
C LEU A 110 -4.35 14.18 -11.80
N ALA A 111 -5.51 14.77 -11.49
CA ALA A 111 -6.64 14.06 -10.90
C ALA A 111 -7.15 12.92 -11.79
N GLN A 112 -7.18 13.12 -13.12
CA GLN A 112 -7.55 12.08 -14.07
C GLN A 112 -6.54 10.93 -14.10
N ALA A 113 -5.24 11.23 -14.07
CA ALA A 113 -4.19 10.21 -14.00
C ALA A 113 -4.30 9.39 -12.71
N ASP A 114 -4.53 10.07 -11.58
CA ASP A 114 -4.70 9.44 -10.28
C ASP A 114 -5.94 8.55 -10.22
N ALA A 115 -7.06 9.00 -10.81
CA ALA A 115 -8.28 8.20 -10.91
C ALA A 115 -8.02 6.90 -11.69
N GLN A 116 -7.28 6.95 -12.79
CA GLN A 116 -6.93 5.75 -13.57
C GLN A 116 -6.05 4.78 -12.76
N GLN A 117 -5.05 5.31 -12.06
CA GLN A 117 -4.20 4.50 -11.19
C GLN A 117 -5.00 3.86 -10.05
N MET A 118 -5.91 4.61 -9.43
CA MET A 118 -6.77 4.12 -8.35
C MET A 118 -7.69 2.99 -8.83
N VAL A 119 -8.31 3.13 -10.01
CA VAL A 119 -9.16 2.08 -10.59
C VAL A 119 -8.36 0.80 -10.85
N ALA A 120 -7.20 0.93 -11.49
CA ALA A 120 -6.34 -0.22 -11.78
C ALA A 120 -5.82 -0.90 -10.50
N GLY A 121 -5.36 -0.12 -9.52
CA GLY A 121 -4.92 -0.61 -8.22
C GLY A 121 -6.04 -1.31 -7.46
N ARG A 122 -7.24 -0.73 -7.44
CA ARG A 122 -8.41 -1.35 -6.78
C ARG A 122 -8.78 -2.69 -7.42
N ALA A 123 -8.80 -2.77 -8.75
CA ALA A 123 -9.08 -4.02 -9.46
C ALA A 123 -8.03 -5.09 -9.16
N ALA A 124 -6.74 -4.73 -9.22
CA ALA A 124 -5.63 -5.64 -8.90
C ALA A 124 -5.72 -6.16 -7.45
N ARG A 125 -6.07 -5.27 -6.51
CA ARG A 125 -6.22 -5.59 -5.10
C ARG A 125 -7.40 -6.52 -4.82
N ILE A 126 -8.56 -6.29 -5.44
CA ILE A 126 -9.72 -7.19 -5.35
C ILE A 126 -9.34 -8.59 -5.86
N LYS A 127 -8.69 -8.65 -7.01
CA LYS A 127 -8.21 -9.93 -7.59
C LYS A 127 -7.27 -10.65 -6.62
N PHE A 128 -6.31 -9.94 -6.05
CA PHE A 128 -5.36 -10.51 -5.10
C PHE A 128 -6.05 -11.02 -3.83
N GLN A 129 -6.95 -10.23 -3.25
CA GLN A 129 -7.75 -10.63 -2.08
C GLN A 129 -8.58 -11.89 -2.36
N HIS A 130 -9.17 -11.99 -3.54
CA HIS A 130 -9.89 -13.19 -3.98
C HIS A 130 -8.97 -14.42 -4.08
N GLN A 131 -7.75 -14.27 -4.61
CA GLN A 131 -6.78 -15.37 -4.65
C GLN A 131 -6.41 -15.87 -3.26
N LEU A 132 -6.22 -14.96 -2.29
CA LEU A 132 -5.97 -15.33 -0.90
C LEU A 132 -7.18 -16.03 -0.26
N TYR A 133 -8.39 -15.53 -0.54
CA TYR A 133 -9.64 -16.13 -0.06
C TYR A 133 -9.83 -17.57 -0.55
N ALA A 134 -9.41 -17.87 -1.79
CA ALA A 134 -9.50 -19.20 -2.38
C ALA A 134 -8.57 -20.25 -1.72
N VAL A 135 -7.57 -19.83 -0.94
CA VAL A 135 -6.69 -20.75 -0.17
C VAL A 135 -7.40 -21.29 1.08
N LEU A 136 -8.44 -20.61 1.55
CA LEU A 136 -9.16 -20.96 2.77
C LEU A 136 -10.10 -22.15 2.57
N THR A 137 -10.32 -22.91 3.63
CA THR A 137 -11.39 -23.91 3.67
C THR A 137 -12.77 -23.24 3.76
N PRO A 138 -13.87 -23.92 3.41
CA PRO A 138 -15.22 -23.36 3.53
C PRO A 138 -15.55 -22.85 4.94
N ALA A 139 -15.11 -23.57 5.98
CA ALA A 139 -15.30 -23.15 7.37
C ALA A 139 -14.52 -21.86 7.70
N GLN A 140 -13.27 -21.75 7.24
CA GLN A 140 -12.47 -20.54 7.43
C GLN A 140 -13.02 -19.35 6.65
N GLN A 141 -13.56 -19.58 5.44
CA GLN A 141 -14.23 -18.56 4.64
C GLN A 141 -15.46 -17.99 5.36
N GLN A 142 -16.28 -18.85 5.98
CA GLN A 142 -17.42 -18.42 6.79
C GLN A 142 -16.96 -17.62 8.02
N GLN A 143 -15.94 -18.09 8.71
CA GLN A 143 -15.37 -17.38 9.87
C GLN A 143 -14.84 -15.99 9.48
N LEU A 144 -14.17 -15.88 8.33
CA LEU A 144 -13.68 -14.60 7.80
C LEU A 144 -14.84 -13.64 7.50
N GLN A 145 -15.90 -14.11 6.84
CA GLN A 145 -17.08 -13.30 6.56
C GLN A 145 -17.74 -12.77 7.85
N ALA A 146 -17.85 -13.62 8.88
CA ALA A 146 -18.39 -13.21 10.18
C ALA A 146 -17.54 -12.12 10.83
N LYS A 147 -16.21 -12.28 10.85
CA LYS A 147 -15.26 -11.27 11.34
C LYS A 147 -15.35 -9.95 10.57
N MET A 148 -15.60 -9.99 9.27
CA MET A 148 -15.79 -8.77 8.45
C MET A 148 -17.04 -8.00 8.88
N LYS A 149 -18.18 -8.69 9.05
CA LYS A 149 -19.43 -8.09 9.54
C LYS A 149 -19.30 -7.51 10.95
N GLU A 150 -18.62 -8.23 11.85
CA GLU A 150 -18.37 -7.74 13.21
C GLU A 150 -17.53 -6.45 13.19
N ARG A 151 -16.49 -6.41 12.35
CA ARG A 151 -15.67 -5.20 12.19
C ARG A 151 -16.49 -4.03 11.66
N GLU A 152 -17.33 -4.27 10.66
CA GLU A 152 -18.22 -3.25 10.08
C GLU A 152 -19.14 -2.65 11.14
N ALA A 153 -19.84 -3.49 11.91
CA ALA A 153 -20.69 -3.05 13.01
C ALA A 153 -19.92 -2.25 14.08
N LYS A 154 -18.70 -2.68 14.43
CA LYS A 154 -17.85 -1.95 15.37
C LYS A 154 -17.42 -0.59 14.84
N MET A 155 -17.11 -0.51 13.53
CA MET A 155 -16.77 0.75 12.87
C MET A 155 -17.98 1.70 12.83
N GLU A 156 -19.17 1.20 12.55
CA GLU A 156 -20.41 2.00 12.59
C GLU A 156 -20.68 2.54 13.99
N GLN A 157 -20.55 1.71 15.03
CA GLN A 157 -20.69 2.15 16.41
C GLN A 157 -19.65 3.20 16.79
N TRP A 158 -18.40 3.03 16.34
CA TRP A 158 -17.35 4.02 16.56
C TRP A 158 -17.68 5.34 15.87
N ARG A 159 -18.10 5.31 14.60
CA ARG A 159 -18.54 6.51 13.86
C ARG A 159 -19.68 7.21 14.56
N ALA A 160 -20.76 6.50 14.93
CA ALA A 160 -21.89 7.09 15.64
C ALA A 160 -21.49 7.78 16.96
N LYS A 161 -20.55 7.21 17.71
CA LYS A 161 -20.04 7.81 18.95
C LYS A 161 -19.18 9.06 18.70
N HIS A 162 -18.43 9.10 17.61
CA HIS A 162 -17.53 10.20 17.28
C HIS A 162 -18.24 11.34 16.51
N ASP A 163 -19.24 11.02 15.71
CA ASP A 163 -20.10 12.00 15.03
C ASP A 163 -20.95 12.78 16.06
N GLN A 164 -21.42 12.13 17.13
CA GLN A 164 -22.15 12.79 18.22
C GLN A 164 -21.27 13.72 19.09
N LYS A 165 -19.96 13.47 19.19
CA LYS A 165 -19.03 14.33 19.93
C LYS A 165 -18.58 15.57 19.14
N GLY A 166 -18.69 15.56 17.82
CA GLY A 166 -18.37 16.70 16.95
C GLY A 166 -19.50 17.73 16.81
N ALA A 167 -20.70 17.43 17.31
CA ALA A 167 -21.90 18.27 17.16
C ALA A 167 -22.25 19.13 18.39
N ALA A 168 -21.41 19.17 19.43
CA ALA A 168 -21.60 20.11 20.54
C ALA A 168 -21.32 21.54 20.02
N PRO A 169 -22.24 22.52 20.19
CA PRO A 169 -22.00 23.87 19.73
C PRO A 169 -20.81 24.45 20.47
N GLN A 170 -19.81 24.91 19.72
CA GLN A 170 -18.75 25.76 20.27
C GLN A 170 -19.44 27.03 20.76
N GLN A 171 -19.43 27.22 22.08
CA GLN A 171 -19.93 28.44 22.74
C GLN A 171 -18.98 29.61 22.48
#